data_AF-A0A1V6R5D0-F1
#
_entry.id   AF-A0A1V6R5D0-F1
#
_cell.length_a   1.000
_cell.length_b   1.000
_cell.length_c   1.000
_cell.angle_alpha   90.00
_cell.angle_beta   90.00
_cell.angle_gamma   90.00
#
_symmetry.space_group_name_H-M   'P 1'
#
loop_
_entity.id
_entity.type
_entity.pdbx_description
1 polymer ?
#
loop_
_entity_poly.entity_id
_entity_poly.type
_entity_poly.pdbx_seq_one_letter_code
_entity_poly.pdbx_strand_id
1 'polypeptide(L)'
;MGPLILSLVRKLYREDIKDPLIEHCPYHFVIDAVGGEKDFAEMALNAIDSRVLAMQGKVITVEMLDSIRLSQMQDPDPWPQTNGGYCDIITDSRDMDYWRGYVGQASVLAKFAFLNIVVQYEPEKTITFSQAGYRHGNFIRLWIIEFPPCTQISTKEAFENVLEMSFTLAFQTLPPSVLETYFGTCLEGSYSTLRLNVVPPLMQSRELAPRVRGEFTKLLENSDDPEIREWPSIRAQQKHKPNTSEENLVQTQRCPRLRREENISALYTAVRRVIEFAEMDFWPTEEKVPWAPLDSQIQPLDLKAWFEGFSKEATLASGDKHYAKSDLAIPIGTTSASVGIVLDSVPSHTYGEISLPWGLRESGFSVTNSLIWFANFQKYKLIPGSFQVSTPRDAGIRFFSTSTQDLIEKSNLRLILLCGKLAEKVALTEQDQKHNFILELQGVRYECWLRLRHNAIERIFVRSPAPLITLWWNKGPAAVKISTFSGLCQLSQTSSSLRHSMRVHSQ
;
A
#
# COMPACT_ATOMS: atom_id res chain seq x y z
N MET A 1 0.23 24.65 -13.61
CA MET A 1 -0.01 23.52 -12.70
C MET A 1 -1.34 22.83 -12.92
N GLY A 2 -2.50 23.49 -12.82
CA GLY A 2 -3.81 22.83 -12.99
C GLY A 2 -3.96 21.96 -14.26
N PRO A 3 -3.75 22.50 -15.47
CA PRO A 3 -3.82 21.70 -16.70
C PRO A 3 -2.82 20.55 -16.77
N LEU A 4 -1.63 20.72 -16.17
CA LEU A 4 -0.59 19.71 -16.10
C LEU A 4 -1.02 18.52 -15.24
N ILE A 5 -1.46 18.80 -14.00
CA ILE A 5 -1.93 17.77 -13.07
C ILE A 5 -3.09 17.00 -13.69
N LEU A 6 -4.08 17.72 -14.25
CA LEU A 6 -5.23 17.08 -14.90
C LEU A 6 -4.81 16.20 -16.10
N SER A 7 -3.83 16.63 -16.89
CA SER A 7 -3.29 15.83 -18.00
C SER A 7 -2.62 14.54 -17.50
N LEU A 8 -1.82 14.62 -16.44
CA LEU A 8 -1.16 13.44 -15.85
C LEU A 8 -2.21 12.48 -15.25
N VAL A 9 -3.17 13.02 -14.49
CA VAL A 9 -4.28 12.26 -13.90
C VAL A 9 -5.10 11.54 -14.98
N ARG A 10 -5.42 12.20 -16.09
CA ARG A 10 -6.09 11.58 -17.25
C ARG A 10 -5.33 10.39 -17.80
N LYS A 11 -4.02 10.55 -18.02
CA LYS A 11 -3.17 9.48 -18.54
C LYS A 11 -3.11 8.29 -17.58
N LEU A 12 -3.07 8.55 -16.27
CA LEU A 12 -3.09 7.52 -15.23
C LEU A 12 -4.47 6.84 -15.11
N TYR A 13 -5.56 7.60 -15.25
CA TYR A 13 -6.92 7.09 -15.16
C TYR A 13 -7.29 6.20 -16.34
N ARG A 14 -6.84 6.58 -17.55
CA ARG A 14 -7.12 5.85 -18.79
C ARG A 14 -6.09 4.76 -19.12
N GLU A 15 -5.08 4.61 -18.26
CA GLU A 15 -3.97 3.68 -18.46
C GLU A 15 -3.21 3.92 -19.77
N ASP A 16 -3.14 5.19 -20.21
CA ASP A 16 -2.45 5.60 -21.44
C ASP A 16 -0.92 5.53 -21.30
N ILE A 17 -0.39 5.46 -20.07
CA ILE A 17 1.05 5.34 -19.79
C ILE A 17 1.45 3.87 -19.88
N LYS A 18 2.12 3.52 -20.97
CA LYS A 18 2.66 2.17 -21.23
C LYS A 18 3.99 1.94 -20.52
N ASP A 19 3.98 2.02 -19.19
CA ASP A 19 5.13 1.70 -18.36
C ASP A 19 4.80 0.50 -17.46
N PRO A 20 5.41 -0.69 -17.74
CA PRO A 20 5.18 -1.91 -16.95
C PRO A 20 5.49 -1.74 -15.46
N LEU A 21 6.30 -0.74 -15.10
CA LEU A 21 6.65 -0.46 -13.71
C LEU A 21 5.52 0.25 -12.94
N ILE A 22 4.49 0.77 -13.60
CA ILE A 22 3.33 1.39 -12.92
C ILE A 22 1.98 0.75 -13.27
N GLU A 23 1.94 -0.23 -14.16
CA GLU A 23 0.70 -0.91 -14.61
C GLU A 23 -0.15 -1.48 -13.45
N HIS A 24 0.50 -1.91 -12.37
CA HIS A 24 -0.19 -2.47 -11.19
C HIS A 24 -0.43 -1.44 -10.07
N CYS A 25 -0.02 -0.19 -10.26
CA CYS A 25 -0.29 0.88 -9.30
C CYS A 25 -1.77 1.29 -9.43
N PRO A 26 -2.50 1.53 -8.33
CA PRO A 26 -3.96 1.67 -8.35
C PRO A 26 -4.38 3.11 -8.63
N TYR A 27 -3.61 3.86 -9.41
CA TYR A 27 -3.86 5.27 -9.65
C TYR A 27 -5.28 5.48 -10.18
N HIS A 28 -5.69 4.68 -11.16
CA HIS A 28 -7.02 4.80 -11.73
C HIS A 28 -8.14 4.60 -10.70
N PHE A 29 -7.98 3.68 -9.73
CA PHE A 29 -8.98 3.46 -8.67
C PHE A 29 -9.02 4.56 -7.65
N VAL A 30 -7.86 5.07 -7.25
CA VAL A 30 -7.85 6.20 -6.32
C VAL A 30 -8.53 7.38 -6.99
N ILE A 31 -8.25 7.63 -8.27
CA ILE A 31 -8.88 8.68 -9.06
C ILE A 31 -10.39 8.45 -9.15
N ASP A 32 -10.85 7.23 -9.45
CA ASP A 32 -12.28 6.90 -9.49
C ASP A 32 -12.95 7.10 -8.12
N ALA A 33 -12.30 6.60 -7.06
CA ALA A 33 -12.84 6.61 -5.71
C ALA A 33 -13.05 8.03 -5.16
N VAL A 34 -12.22 9.01 -5.54
CA VAL A 34 -12.38 10.42 -5.12
C VAL A 34 -13.40 11.22 -5.94
N GLY A 35 -14.00 10.62 -6.97
CA GLY A 35 -14.98 11.30 -7.84
C GLY A 35 -14.52 11.50 -9.29
N GLY A 36 -13.34 11.00 -9.66
CA GLY A 36 -12.81 11.00 -11.02
C GLY A 36 -11.67 12.00 -11.26
N GLU A 37 -11.28 12.13 -12.54
CA GLU A 37 -10.09 12.90 -12.97
C GLU A 37 -10.10 14.36 -12.48
N LYS A 38 -11.26 15.02 -12.50
CA LYS A 38 -11.40 16.44 -12.16
C LYS A 38 -11.27 16.67 -10.67
N ASP A 39 -12.03 15.93 -9.87
CA ASP A 39 -12.04 16.05 -8.41
C ASP A 39 -10.66 15.75 -7.85
N PHE A 40 -9.99 14.70 -8.35
CA PHE A 40 -8.61 14.41 -7.96
C PHE A 40 -7.68 15.60 -8.27
N ALA A 41 -7.72 16.11 -9.50
CA ALA A 41 -6.82 17.18 -9.94
C ALA A 41 -7.07 18.49 -9.17
N GLU A 42 -8.33 18.81 -8.86
CA GLU A 42 -8.72 19.97 -8.07
C GLU A 42 -8.24 19.83 -6.61
N MET A 43 -8.48 18.68 -5.98
CA MET A 43 -7.99 18.40 -4.63
C MET A 43 -6.45 18.50 -4.56
N ALA A 44 -5.74 17.96 -5.56
CA ALA A 44 -4.29 18.05 -5.63
C ALA A 44 -3.82 19.50 -5.83
N LEU A 45 -4.47 20.26 -6.71
CA LEU A 45 -4.14 21.67 -6.95
C LEU A 45 -4.32 22.52 -5.69
N ASN A 46 -5.40 22.29 -4.94
CA ASN A 46 -5.72 23.02 -3.71
C ASN A 46 -4.73 22.75 -2.57
N ALA A 47 -3.97 21.66 -2.64
CA ALA A 47 -2.93 21.33 -1.66
C ALA A 47 -1.63 22.14 -1.86
N ILE A 48 -1.43 22.75 -3.03
CA ILE A 48 -0.19 23.44 -3.40
C ILE A 48 -0.10 24.80 -2.70
N ASP A 49 1.07 25.13 -2.16
CA ASP A 49 1.33 26.45 -1.55
C ASP A 49 1.11 27.56 -2.60
N SER A 50 0.26 28.54 -2.28
CA SER A 50 -0.14 29.60 -3.23
C SER A 50 1.05 30.44 -3.70
N ARG A 51 2.09 30.59 -2.87
CA ARG A 51 3.34 31.28 -3.23
C ARG A 51 4.10 30.54 -4.33
N VAL A 52 4.04 29.20 -4.31
CA VAL A 52 4.64 28.35 -5.35
C VAL A 52 3.82 28.42 -6.63
N LEU A 53 2.47 28.41 -6.54
CA LEU A 53 1.61 28.61 -7.71
C LEU A 53 1.86 29.95 -8.40
N ALA A 54 2.20 31.00 -7.64
CA ALA A 54 2.51 32.32 -8.18
C ALA A 54 3.78 32.36 -9.06
N MET A 55 4.61 31.31 -9.05
CA MET A 55 5.75 31.16 -9.97
C MET A 55 5.35 30.63 -11.35
N GLN A 56 4.12 30.14 -11.52
CA GLN A 56 3.69 29.52 -12.77
C GLN A 56 3.84 30.48 -13.97
N GLY A 57 4.48 29.99 -15.03
CA GLY A 57 4.70 30.74 -16.27
C GLY A 57 5.80 31.80 -16.18
N LYS A 58 6.60 31.78 -15.11
CA LYS A 58 7.75 32.67 -14.90
C LYS A 58 9.05 31.89 -14.98
N VAL A 59 10.12 32.56 -15.38
CA VAL A 59 11.49 32.05 -15.22
C VAL A 59 11.80 32.04 -13.72
N ILE A 60 12.17 30.88 -13.19
CA ILE A 60 12.47 30.70 -11.77
C ILE A 60 13.91 31.17 -11.51
N THR A 61 14.05 32.12 -10.58
CA THR A 61 15.34 32.64 -10.13
C THR A 61 15.61 32.28 -8.67
N VAL A 62 16.89 32.31 -8.26
CA VAL A 62 17.29 32.09 -6.86
C VAL A 62 16.60 33.07 -5.92
N GLU A 63 16.51 34.35 -6.29
CA GLU A 63 15.84 35.39 -5.50
C GLU A 63 14.35 35.07 -5.27
N MET A 64 13.64 34.59 -6.29
CA MET A 64 12.24 34.18 -6.14
C MET A 64 12.09 33.03 -5.15
N LEU A 65 12.97 32.03 -5.25
CA LEU A 65 12.96 30.87 -4.36
C LEU A 65 13.29 31.26 -2.91
N ASP A 66 14.27 32.13 -2.71
CA ASP A 66 14.63 32.65 -1.40
C ASP A 66 13.53 33.51 -0.78
N SER A 67 12.84 34.32 -1.58
CA SER A 67 11.69 35.10 -1.12
C SER A 67 10.57 34.20 -0.60
N ILE A 68 10.25 33.11 -1.32
CA ILE A 68 9.28 32.11 -0.87
C ILE A 68 9.74 31.44 0.42
N ARG A 69 10.99 31.00 0.48
CA ARG A 69 11.58 30.36 1.67
C ARG A 69 11.46 31.25 2.89
N LEU A 70 11.90 32.51 2.78
CA LEU A 70 11.85 33.48 3.88
C LEU A 70 10.41 33.76 4.31
N SER A 71 9.48 33.87 3.35
CA SER A 71 8.05 34.02 3.66
C SER A 71 7.50 32.80 4.41
N GLN A 72 7.81 31.58 3.98
CA GLN A 72 7.37 30.35 4.63
C GLN A 72 7.89 30.23 6.07
N MET A 73 9.09 30.73 6.35
CA MET A 73 9.66 30.72 7.71
C MET A 73 8.94 31.68 8.67
N GLN A 74 8.11 32.60 8.17
CA GLN A 74 7.26 33.46 9.01
C GLN A 74 5.90 32.80 9.33
N ASP A 75 5.56 31.67 8.69
CA ASP A 75 4.33 30.94 9.01
C ASP A 75 4.44 30.39 10.46
N PRO A 76 3.32 30.29 11.22
CA PRO A 76 3.34 29.76 12.59
C PRO A 76 3.89 28.33 12.70
N ASP A 77 3.67 27.52 11.66
CA ASP A 77 4.22 26.18 11.51
C ASP A 77 4.76 26.00 10.08
N PRO A 78 6.04 26.37 9.83
CA PRO A 78 6.63 26.28 8.50
C PRO A 78 6.75 24.84 8.00
N TRP A 79 6.92 23.88 8.90
CA TRP A 79 7.15 22.47 8.60
C TRP A 79 6.24 21.58 9.45
N PRO A 80 4.95 21.47 9.08
CA PRO A 80 3.96 20.80 9.90
C PRO A 80 4.19 19.29 10.04
N GLN A 81 3.60 18.70 11.07
CA GLN A 81 3.61 17.24 11.30
C GLN A 81 2.60 16.49 10.42
N THR A 82 2.55 16.81 9.14
CA THR A 82 1.63 16.20 8.16
C THR A 82 2.36 15.81 6.87
N ASN A 83 1.63 15.14 5.99
CA ASN A 83 2.06 14.79 4.65
C ASN A 83 2.27 16.05 3.81
N GLY A 84 3.33 16.07 3.02
CA GLY A 84 3.59 17.17 2.11
C GLY A 84 4.84 16.98 1.28
N GLY A 85 5.08 17.96 0.42
CA GLY A 85 6.20 17.98 -0.49
C GLY A 85 7.12 19.15 -0.28
N TYR A 86 8.36 18.99 -0.70
CA TYR A 86 9.40 19.99 -0.61
C TYR A 86 10.26 20.00 -1.87
N CYS A 87 10.93 21.13 -2.10
CA CYS A 87 12.03 21.24 -3.05
C CYS A 87 13.29 21.56 -2.25
N ASP A 88 14.30 20.72 -2.38
CA ASP A 88 15.68 21.01 -1.97
C ASP A 88 16.37 21.73 -3.13
N ILE A 89 16.62 23.01 -2.92
CA ILE A 89 17.21 23.96 -3.84
C ILE A 89 18.68 24.08 -3.49
N ILE A 90 19.53 23.60 -4.39
CA ILE A 90 20.97 23.73 -4.24
C ILE A 90 21.41 24.98 -4.98
N THR A 91 22.01 25.92 -4.26
CA THR A 91 22.64 27.12 -4.80
C THR A 91 24.16 27.00 -4.73
N ASP A 92 24.89 27.77 -5.54
CA ASP A 92 26.36 27.80 -5.54
C ASP A 92 26.85 29.20 -5.19
N SER A 93 27.63 29.32 -4.12
CA SER A 93 28.18 30.62 -3.70
C SER A 93 29.13 31.28 -4.70
N ARG A 94 29.57 30.54 -5.73
CA ARG A 94 30.43 31.05 -6.82
C ARG A 94 29.64 31.53 -8.03
N ASP A 95 28.37 31.15 -8.14
CA ASP A 95 27.50 31.47 -9.27
C ASP A 95 26.09 31.78 -8.75
N MET A 96 25.75 33.07 -8.73
CA MET A 96 24.48 33.58 -8.19
C MET A 96 23.27 33.16 -9.03
N ASP A 97 23.48 32.78 -10.29
CA ASP A 97 22.41 32.33 -11.19
C ASP A 97 22.24 30.80 -11.14
N TYR A 98 23.22 30.08 -10.57
CA TYR A 98 23.18 28.64 -10.45
C TYR A 98 22.17 28.19 -9.39
N TRP A 99 21.22 27.37 -9.83
CA TRP A 99 20.47 26.50 -8.92
C TRP A 99 20.08 25.19 -9.59
N ARG A 100 19.87 24.16 -8.77
CA ARG A 100 19.23 22.90 -9.17
C ARG A 100 18.29 22.40 -8.08
N GLY A 101 17.24 21.69 -8.48
CA GLY A 101 16.21 21.20 -7.56
C GLY A 101 16.24 19.68 -7.35
N TYR A 102 15.86 19.26 -6.16
CA TYR A 102 15.36 17.91 -5.87
C TYR A 102 13.96 18.04 -5.29
N VAL A 103 12.98 17.47 -5.97
CA VAL A 103 11.60 17.42 -5.47
C VAL A 103 11.47 16.16 -4.63
N GLY A 104 10.89 16.26 -3.44
CA GLY A 104 10.62 15.10 -2.62
C GLY A 104 9.34 15.24 -1.82
N GLN A 105 9.00 14.16 -1.13
CA GLN A 105 7.82 14.08 -0.30
C GLN A 105 8.12 13.41 1.03
N ALA A 106 7.31 13.73 2.03
CA ALA A 106 7.44 13.18 3.37
C ALA A 106 6.06 12.96 3.98
N SER A 107 5.90 11.83 4.68
CA SER A 107 4.70 11.60 5.48
C SER A 107 4.63 12.48 6.74
N VAL A 108 5.76 13.11 7.11
CA VAL A 108 5.87 14.06 8.21
C VAL A 108 6.92 15.12 7.82
N LEU A 109 6.47 16.27 7.32
CA LEU A 109 7.37 17.35 6.88
C LEU A 109 8.29 17.86 8.00
N ALA A 110 7.81 17.92 9.25
CA ALA A 110 8.64 18.32 10.40
C ALA A 110 9.94 17.51 10.56
N LYS A 111 9.99 16.25 10.07
CA LYS A 111 11.21 15.43 10.11
C LYS A 111 12.31 15.96 9.19
N PHE A 112 12.00 16.83 8.23
CA PHE A 112 13.02 17.47 7.38
C PHE A 112 13.88 18.49 8.13
N ALA A 113 13.39 19.09 9.22
CA ALA A 113 14.25 19.88 10.10
C ALA A 113 15.46 19.09 10.63
N PHE A 114 15.34 17.75 10.74
CA PHE A 114 16.44 16.85 11.10
C PHE A 114 17.29 16.39 9.89
N LEU A 115 16.75 16.35 8.67
CA LEU A 115 17.57 16.06 7.48
C LEU A 115 18.60 17.15 7.20
N ASN A 116 18.28 18.42 7.51
CA ASN A 116 19.25 19.53 7.51
C ASN A 116 20.51 19.20 8.33
N ILE A 117 20.38 18.42 9.40
CA ILE A 117 21.48 18.00 10.27
C ILE A 117 22.25 16.85 9.60
N VAL A 118 21.58 15.75 9.22
CA VAL A 118 22.26 14.56 8.63
C VAL A 118 23.05 14.89 7.37
N VAL A 119 22.49 15.74 6.52
CA VAL A 119 23.11 16.24 5.30
C VAL A 119 24.40 17.03 5.56
N GLN A 120 24.44 17.81 6.65
CA GLN A 120 25.63 18.56 7.05
C GLN A 120 26.74 17.66 7.62
N TYR A 121 26.39 16.50 8.19
CA TYR A 121 27.35 15.60 8.85
C TYR A 121 27.82 14.41 8.00
N GLU A 122 27.11 14.01 6.94
CA GLU A 122 27.50 12.89 6.06
C GLU A 122 27.42 13.23 4.55
N PRO A 123 28.16 14.25 4.06
CA PRO A 123 28.07 14.73 2.67
C PRO A 123 28.41 13.63 1.64
N GLU A 124 29.28 12.67 1.98
CA GLU A 124 29.70 11.58 1.10
C GLU A 124 28.58 10.60 0.71
N LYS A 125 27.45 10.60 1.42
CA LYS A 125 26.33 9.66 1.17
C LYS A 125 25.23 10.22 0.28
N THR A 126 25.30 11.50 -0.11
CA THR A 126 24.24 12.17 -0.87
C THR A 126 24.79 12.86 -2.11
N ILE A 127 24.05 12.79 -3.23
CA ILE A 127 24.39 13.44 -4.51
C ILE A 127 24.35 14.98 -4.42
N THR A 128 23.88 15.49 -3.29
CA THR A 128 23.43 16.86 -3.10
C THR A 128 24.59 17.82 -2.74
N PHE A 129 25.75 17.36 -2.24
CA PHE A 129 26.76 18.25 -1.60
C PHE A 129 28.24 18.03 -1.99
N SER A 130 28.55 17.60 -3.22
CA SER A 130 29.93 17.17 -3.54
C SER A 130 30.83 18.21 -4.21
N GLN A 131 30.81 19.48 -3.77
CA GLN A 131 31.91 20.42 -4.08
C GLN A 131 32.30 21.28 -2.87
N ALA A 132 33.35 20.84 -2.16
CA ALA A 132 34.25 21.64 -1.32
C ALA A 132 33.61 22.71 -0.37
N GLY A 133 32.34 22.58 -0.02
CA GLY A 133 31.59 23.54 0.80
C GLY A 133 31.00 24.77 0.07
N TYR A 134 31.05 24.86 -1.26
CA TYR A 134 30.51 26.02 -2.00
C TYR A 134 29.01 25.96 -2.29
N ARG A 135 28.44 24.74 -2.28
CA ARG A 135 27.03 24.49 -2.59
C ARG A 135 26.21 24.33 -1.31
N HIS A 136 25.04 24.96 -1.28
CA HIS A 136 24.18 25.02 -0.11
C HIS A 136 22.77 24.55 -0.45
N GLY A 137 22.20 23.70 0.40
CA GLY A 137 20.84 23.19 0.29
C GLY A 137 19.88 24.13 1.01
N ASN A 138 18.80 24.48 0.34
CA ASN A 138 17.76 25.37 0.81
C ASN A 138 16.40 24.72 0.56
N PHE A 139 15.47 24.84 1.49
CA PHE A 139 14.21 24.11 1.38
C PHE A 139 13.04 25.07 1.25
N ILE A 140 12.20 24.82 0.26
CA ILE A 140 10.85 25.38 0.19
C ILE A 140 9.83 24.25 0.31
N ARG A 141 8.71 24.56 0.95
CA ARG A 141 7.55 23.68 0.99
C ARG A 141 6.73 23.86 -0.29
N LEU A 142 6.37 22.78 -0.95
CA LEU A 142 5.63 22.79 -2.22
C LEU A 142 4.13 22.58 -2.02
N TRP A 143 3.74 21.62 -1.19
CA TRP A 143 2.34 21.32 -0.88
C TRP A 143 2.20 20.76 0.54
N ILE A 144 0.99 20.87 1.08
CA ILE A 144 0.57 20.21 2.32
C ILE A 144 -0.73 19.47 2.04
N ILE A 145 -0.83 18.21 2.45
CA ILE A 145 -2.10 17.49 2.47
C ILE A 145 -2.41 17.04 3.89
N GLU A 146 -3.57 17.44 4.39
CA GLU A 146 -4.11 16.96 5.65
C GLU A 146 -5.02 15.76 5.38
N PHE A 147 -4.46 14.57 5.54
CA PHE A 147 -5.24 13.35 5.44
C PHE A 147 -5.94 13.03 6.76
N PRO A 148 -7.26 12.81 6.77
CA PRO A 148 -7.96 12.21 7.91
C PRO A 148 -7.25 10.92 8.38
N PRO A 149 -7.29 10.60 9.70
CA PRO A 149 -6.61 9.42 10.25
C PRO A 149 -6.97 8.08 9.57
N CYS A 150 -8.19 7.97 9.05
CA CYS A 150 -8.69 6.77 8.36
C CYS A 150 -8.38 6.73 6.86
N THR A 151 -7.69 7.73 6.31
CA THR A 151 -7.35 7.75 4.88
C THR A 151 -6.43 6.59 4.56
N GLN A 152 -6.78 5.82 3.52
CA GLN A 152 -5.98 4.70 3.10
C GLN A 152 -4.59 5.15 2.65
N ILE A 153 -3.57 4.36 2.99
CA ILE A 153 -2.20 4.51 2.46
C ILE A 153 -2.24 4.62 0.93
N SER A 154 -3.20 3.91 0.31
CA SER A 154 -3.32 3.89 -1.13
C SER A 154 -3.62 5.25 -1.74
N THR A 155 -4.60 5.91 -1.14
CA THR A 155 -4.99 7.27 -1.48
C THR A 155 -3.87 8.25 -1.18
N LYS A 156 -3.18 8.10 -0.05
CA LYS A 156 -2.07 8.99 0.33
C LYS A 156 -0.98 8.98 -0.72
N GLU A 157 -0.35 7.83 -0.98
CA GLU A 157 0.79 7.73 -1.90
C GLU A 157 0.37 8.12 -3.33
N ALA A 158 -0.88 7.91 -3.75
CA ALA A 158 -1.33 8.33 -5.08
C ALA A 158 -1.34 9.86 -5.27
N PHE A 159 -1.86 10.63 -4.31
CA PHE A 159 -1.82 12.09 -4.36
C PHE A 159 -0.40 12.63 -4.28
N GLU A 160 0.36 12.06 -3.35
CA GLU A 160 1.77 12.32 -3.12
C GLU A 160 2.61 12.14 -4.40
N ASN A 161 2.52 10.96 -5.03
CA ASN A 161 3.26 10.65 -6.25
C ASN A 161 2.83 11.51 -7.46
N VAL A 162 1.53 11.84 -7.60
CA VAL A 162 1.05 12.71 -8.69
C VAL A 162 1.57 14.13 -8.52
N LEU A 163 1.56 14.67 -7.30
CA LEU A 163 2.10 16.00 -7.01
C LEU A 163 3.61 16.03 -7.20
N GLU A 164 4.34 15.07 -6.64
CA GLU A 164 5.79 14.98 -6.81
C GLU A 164 6.14 14.87 -8.30
N MET A 165 5.49 13.99 -9.05
CA MET A 165 5.70 13.84 -10.51
C MET A 165 5.36 15.12 -11.29
N SER A 166 4.35 15.88 -10.87
CA SER A 166 4.02 17.15 -11.52
C SER A 166 5.09 18.21 -11.25
N PHE A 167 5.66 18.22 -10.03
CA PHE A 167 6.71 19.14 -9.66
C PHE A 167 8.08 18.76 -10.24
N THR A 168 8.36 17.47 -10.46
CA THR A 168 9.59 17.07 -11.17
C THR A 168 9.61 17.56 -12.61
N LEU A 169 8.45 17.73 -13.26
CA LEU A 169 8.38 18.45 -14.53
C LEU A 169 8.57 19.96 -14.35
N ALA A 170 7.85 20.57 -13.39
CA ALA A 170 7.87 22.02 -13.18
C ALA A 170 9.28 22.55 -12.86
N PHE A 171 10.06 21.80 -12.08
CA PHE A 171 11.45 22.11 -11.74
C PHE A 171 12.47 21.32 -12.57
N GLN A 172 12.00 20.49 -13.51
CA GLN A 172 12.83 19.66 -14.41
C GLN A 172 13.88 18.81 -13.67
N THR A 173 13.48 18.19 -12.55
CA THR A 173 14.40 17.48 -11.65
C THR A 173 14.59 16.00 -11.98
N LEU A 174 13.91 15.48 -13.01
CA LEU A 174 14.06 14.13 -13.55
C LEU A 174 14.87 14.11 -14.86
N PRO A 175 15.36 12.94 -15.32
CA PRO A 175 15.99 12.81 -16.62
C PRO A 175 15.08 13.23 -17.78
N PRO A 176 15.58 13.92 -18.83
CA PRO A 176 14.82 14.30 -20.01
C PRO A 176 14.05 13.13 -20.63
N SER A 177 14.71 11.99 -20.83
CA SER A 177 14.07 10.79 -21.39
C SER A 177 12.91 10.26 -20.53
N VAL A 178 13.02 10.44 -19.22
CA VAL A 178 11.94 10.10 -18.27
C VAL A 178 10.81 11.12 -18.41
N LEU A 179 11.09 12.42 -18.38
CA LEU A 179 10.09 13.46 -18.55
C LEU A 179 9.34 13.29 -19.89
N GLU A 180 10.05 12.98 -20.97
CA GLU A 180 9.48 12.71 -22.29
C GLU A 180 8.54 11.51 -22.29
N THR A 181 8.86 10.47 -21.53
CA THR A 181 8.00 9.28 -21.41
C THR A 181 6.62 9.63 -20.83
N TYR A 182 6.55 10.53 -19.84
CA TYR A 182 5.30 10.84 -19.15
C TYR A 182 4.60 12.10 -19.66
N PHE A 183 5.34 13.08 -20.15
CA PHE A 183 4.84 14.41 -20.53
C PHE A 183 4.98 14.72 -22.02
N GLY A 184 5.76 13.94 -22.77
CA GLY A 184 6.06 14.19 -24.18
C GLY A 184 7.27 15.10 -24.38
N THR A 185 7.57 15.45 -25.63
CA THR A 185 8.71 16.32 -25.97
C THR A 185 8.56 17.72 -25.37
N CYS A 186 9.66 18.31 -24.91
CA CYS A 186 9.66 19.68 -24.41
C CYS A 186 9.30 20.68 -25.52
N LEU A 187 8.35 21.58 -25.25
CA LEU A 187 7.89 22.58 -26.22
C LEU A 187 8.96 23.63 -26.54
N GLU A 188 9.88 23.88 -25.61
CA GLU A 188 10.90 24.92 -25.68
C GLU A 188 12.28 24.37 -26.12
N GLY A 189 12.34 23.10 -26.54
CA GLY A 189 13.57 22.43 -26.97
C GLY A 189 13.85 21.17 -26.17
N SER A 190 14.87 21.19 -25.31
CA SER A 190 15.24 20.07 -24.45
C SER A 190 14.96 20.36 -22.99
N TYR A 191 14.60 19.33 -22.22
CA TYR A 191 14.57 19.44 -20.76
C TYR A 191 15.97 19.65 -20.18
N SER A 192 16.04 20.32 -19.04
CA SER A 192 17.24 20.54 -18.25
C SER A 192 17.91 19.22 -17.88
N THR A 193 19.23 19.24 -17.86
CA THR A 193 20.07 18.11 -17.45
C THR A 193 20.58 18.25 -16.01
N LEU A 194 20.29 19.38 -15.34
CA LEU A 194 20.69 19.69 -13.96
C LEU A 194 19.69 19.11 -12.96
N ARG A 195 19.75 17.79 -12.78
CA ARG A 195 18.70 16.99 -12.13
C ARG A 195 19.19 16.19 -10.93
N LEU A 196 18.31 15.95 -9.96
CA LEU A 196 18.65 15.17 -8.76
C LEU A 196 17.69 14.02 -8.48
N ASN A 197 16.45 14.07 -8.97
CA ASN A 197 15.56 12.92 -8.89
C ASN A 197 16.06 11.85 -9.87
N VAL A 198 16.29 10.65 -9.35
CA VAL A 198 16.79 9.51 -10.13
C VAL A 198 15.65 8.65 -10.65
N VAL A 199 14.68 8.35 -9.79
CA VAL A 199 13.56 7.45 -10.06
C VAL A 199 12.27 8.27 -10.19
N PRO A 200 11.39 7.96 -11.17
CA PRO A 200 10.09 8.62 -11.29
C PRO A 200 9.25 8.44 -10.01
N PRO A 201 8.67 9.50 -9.44
CA PRO A 201 7.81 9.42 -8.25
C PRO A 201 6.66 8.42 -8.36
N LEU A 202 6.12 8.22 -9.57
CA LEU A 202 5.06 7.25 -9.81
C LEU A 202 5.43 5.79 -9.47
N MET A 203 6.72 5.50 -9.29
CA MET A 203 7.24 4.18 -8.90
C MET A 203 7.60 4.07 -7.43
N GLN A 204 7.51 5.14 -6.64
CA GLN A 204 7.97 5.15 -5.24
C GLN A 204 7.15 4.24 -4.32
N SER A 205 5.92 3.90 -4.70
CA SER A 205 5.09 2.93 -4.00
C SER A 205 5.58 1.48 -4.14
N ARG A 206 6.55 1.21 -5.04
CA ARG A 206 7.09 -0.13 -5.33
C ARG A 206 8.52 -0.31 -4.84
N GLU A 207 8.82 -1.53 -4.40
CA GLU A 207 10.20 -1.97 -4.24
C GLU A 207 10.83 -2.28 -5.61
N LEU A 208 11.64 -1.35 -6.12
CA LEU A 208 12.37 -1.55 -7.37
C LEU A 208 13.57 -2.46 -7.19
N ALA A 209 13.71 -3.45 -8.07
CA ALA A 209 14.86 -4.33 -8.12
C ALA A 209 16.17 -3.52 -8.29
N PRO A 210 17.30 -3.98 -7.69
CA PRO A 210 18.57 -3.27 -7.80
C PRO A 210 19.01 -2.97 -9.23
N ARG A 211 18.70 -3.88 -10.17
CA ARG A 211 18.95 -3.69 -11.61
C ARG A 211 18.19 -2.50 -12.18
N VAL A 212 16.88 -2.41 -11.94
CA VAL A 212 16.03 -1.31 -12.42
C VAL A 212 16.50 0.02 -11.84
N ARG A 213 16.82 0.07 -10.53
CA ARG A 213 17.41 1.27 -9.90
C ARG A 213 18.75 1.66 -10.53
N GLY A 214 19.55 0.66 -10.92
CA GLY A 214 20.82 0.86 -11.62
C GLY A 214 20.63 1.49 -13.00
N GLU A 215 19.60 1.09 -13.75
CA GLU A 215 19.27 1.66 -15.07
C GLU A 215 18.91 3.14 -14.96
N PHE A 216 18.09 3.54 -13.98
CA PHE A 216 17.81 4.95 -13.71
C PHE A 216 19.03 5.73 -13.23
N THR A 217 19.87 5.12 -12.39
CA THR A 217 21.11 5.77 -11.92
C THR A 217 22.05 6.09 -13.07
N LYS A 218 22.20 5.18 -14.05
CA LYS A 218 23.04 5.40 -15.24
C LYS A 218 22.59 6.59 -16.08
N LEU A 219 21.31 6.95 -16.05
CA LEU A 219 20.85 8.13 -16.80
C LEU A 219 21.59 9.40 -16.36
N LEU A 220 22.07 9.48 -15.11
CA LEU A 220 22.80 10.65 -14.60
C LEU A 220 24.13 10.92 -15.32
N GLU A 221 24.72 9.93 -16.00
CA GLU A 221 25.93 10.09 -16.83
C GLU A 221 25.73 11.11 -17.98
N ASN A 222 24.49 11.41 -18.33
CA ASN A 222 24.12 12.40 -19.34
C ASN A 222 23.84 13.80 -18.75
N SER A 223 24.24 14.09 -17.50
CA SER A 223 24.07 15.41 -16.90
C SER A 223 25.16 16.37 -17.35
N ASP A 224 24.82 17.65 -17.55
CA ASP A 224 25.81 18.71 -17.81
C ASP A 224 26.59 19.09 -16.54
N ASP A 225 26.06 18.76 -15.35
CA ASP A 225 26.77 18.93 -14.09
C ASP A 225 27.77 17.79 -13.86
N PRO A 226 29.08 18.09 -13.72
CA PRO A 226 30.10 17.08 -13.50
C PRO A 226 29.86 16.20 -12.26
N GLU A 227 29.30 16.75 -11.17
CA GLU A 227 29.05 15.97 -9.94
C GLU A 227 27.95 14.93 -10.14
N ILE A 228 26.88 15.31 -10.82
CA ILE A 228 25.77 14.40 -11.11
C ILE A 228 26.26 13.31 -12.06
N ARG A 229 27.08 13.68 -13.04
CA ARG A 229 27.69 12.77 -14.00
C ARG A 229 28.58 11.71 -13.34
N GLU A 230 29.31 12.07 -12.30
CA GLU A 230 30.19 11.15 -11.56
C GLU A 230 29.44 10.24 -10.57
N TRP A 231 28.22 10.61 -10.17
CA TRP A 231 27.45 9.89 -9.15
C TRP A 231 27.28 8.39 -9.39
N PRO A 232 26.99 7.89 -10.62
CA PRO A 232 26.87 6.47 -10.88
C PRO A 232 28.15 5.69 -10.52
N SER A 233 29.32 6.27 -10.81
CA SER A 233 30.62 5.69 -10.47
C SER A 233 30.85 5.69 -8.96
N ILE A 234 30.55 6.80 -8.28
CA ILE A 234 30.64 6.91 -6.81
C ILE A 234 29.76 5.85 -6.14
N ARG A 235 28.51 5.71 -6.59
CA ARG A 235 27.58 4.69 -6.06
C ARG A 235 28.05 3.27 -6.31
N ALA A 236 28.64 2.98 -7.47
CA ALA A 236 29.20 1.66 -7.75
C ALA A 236 30.34 1.32 -6.78
N GLN A 237 31.23 2.27 -6.50
CA GLN A 237 32.32 2.10 -5.53
C GLN A 237 31.82 1.93 -4.09
N GLN A 238 30.77 2.66 -3.70
CA GLN A 238 30.15 2.53 -2.37
C GLN A 238 29.50 1.16 -2.17
N LYS A 239 28.86 0.58 -3.19
CA LYS A 239 28.23 -0.76 -3.13
C LYS A 239 29.24 -1.90 -2.94
N HIS A 240 30.51 -1.70 -3.28
CA HIS A 240 31.56 -2.70 -3.06
C HIS A 240 32.02 -2.79 -1.59
N LYS A 241 31.55 -1.90 -0.71
CA LYS A 241 31.69 -2.04 0.74
C LYS A 241 30.45 -2.78 1.27
N PRO A 242 30.57 -4.02 1.79
CA PRO A 242 29.41 -4.77 2.25
C PRO A 242 28.74 -4.04 3.41
N ASN A 243 27.49 -3.62 3.20
CA ASN A 243 26.65 -3.11 4.27
C ASN A 243 26.03 -4.29 5.02
N THR A 244 26.23 -4.32 6.35
CA THR A 244 25.71 -5.32 7.30
C THR A 244 24.17 -5.45 7.28
N SER A 245 23.46 -4.50 6.65
CA SER A 245 22.00 -4.50 6.51
C SER A 245 21.50 -5.35 5.34
N GLU A 246 22.27 -5.54 4.26
CA GLU A 246 21.87 -6.38 3.13
C GLU A 246 21.95 -7.88 3.48
N GLU A 247 22.90 -8.28 4.33
CA GLU A 247 23.02 -9.67 4.82
C GLU A 247 21.77 -10.10 5.63
N ASN A 248 21.18 -9.19 6.41
CA ASN A 248 19.97 -9.45 7.20
C ASN A 248 18.70 -9.57 6.33
N LEU A 249 18.61 -8.80 5.23
CA LEU A 249 17.51 -8.88 4.26
C LEU A 249 17.56 -10.17 3.43
N VAL A 250 18.76 -10.59 3.04
CA VAL A 250 18.97 -11.87 2.35
C VAL A 250 18.71 -13.06 3.28
N GLN A 251 19.03 -12.95 4.58
CA GLN A 251 18.69 -13.99 5.57
C GLN A 251 17.18 -14.10 5.83
N THR A 252 16.44 -12.99 5.87
CA THR A 252 14.97 -13.02 6.05
C THR A 252 14.22 -13.52 4.81
N GLN A 253 14.73 -13.29 3.60
CA GLN A 253 14.19 -13.92 2.38
C GLN A 253 14.48 -15.43 2.29
N ARG A 254 15.39 -15.96 3.12
CA ARG A 254 15.79 -17.38 3.17
C ARG A 254 15.20 -18.13 4.37
N CYS A 255 14.14 -17.64 5.02
CA CYS A 255 13.47 -18.43 6.06
C CYS A 255 12.88 -19.71 5.44
N PRO A 256 13.34 -20.91 5.85
CA PRO A 256 12.78 -22.16 5.36
C PRO A 256 11.30 -22.22 5.75
N ARG A 257 10.40 -22.47 4.79
CA ARG A 257 8.96 -22.67 5.09
C ARG A 257 8.81 -23.78 6.13
N LEU A 258 8.10 -23.48 7.23
CA LEU A 258 7.79 -24.47 8.24
C LEU A 258 7.03 -25.65 7.60
N ARG A 259 7.39 -26.86 7.99
CA ARG A 259 6.64 -28.07 7.66
C ARG A 259 5.27 -28.04 8.33
N ARG A 260 4.35 -28.87 7.85
CA ARG A 260 2.99 -28.94 8.40
C ARG A 260 3.00 -29.23 9.90
N GLU A 261 3.85 -30.15 10.32
CA GLU A 261 3.99 -30.62 11.70
C GLU A 261 4.51 -29.50 12.61
N GLU A 262 5.46 -28.68 12.11
CA GLU A 262 5.98 -27.52 12.83
C GLU A 262 4.90 -26.44 13.01
N ASN A 263 4.07 -26.22 11.99
CA ASN A 263 2.92 -25.30 12.10
C ASN A 263 1.86 -25.81 13.09
N ILE A 264 1.60 -27.13 13.13
CA ILE A 264 0.68 -27.75 14.10
C ILE A 264 1.23 -27.61 15.52
N SER A 265 2.52 -27.91 15.72
CA SER A 265 3.19 -27.79 17.02
C SER A 265 3.21 -26.33 17.52
N ALA A 266 3.46 -25.37 16.63
CA ALA A 266 3.37 -23.94 16.96
C ALA A 266 1.96 -23.52 17.38
N LEU A 267 0.93 -23.97 16.65
CA LEU A 267 -0.47 -23.72 17.01
C LEU A 267 -0.82 -24.35 18.37
N TYR A 268 -0.46 -25.61 18.57
CA TYR A 268 -0.68 -26.33 19.82
C TYR A 268 -0.03 -25.63 21.02
N THR A 269 1.24 -25.23 20.86
CA THR A 269 1.99 -24.50 21.88
C THR A 269 1.36 -23.16 22.21
N ALA A 270 0.92 -22.41 21.19
CA ALA A 270 0.29 -21.10 21.37
C ALA A 270 -1.04 -21.20 22.13
N VAL A 271 -1.86 -22.19 21.79
CA VAL A 271 -3.16 -22.42 22.40
C VAL A 271 -3.02 -22.88 23.86
N ARG A 272 -2.12 -23.82 24.16
CA ARG A 272 -1.91 -24.32 25.54
C ARG A 272 -1.43 -23.28 26.54
N ARG A 273 -0.85 -22.17 26.06
CA ARG A 273 -0.43 -21.06 26.93
C ARG A 273 -1.60 -20.26 27.50
N VAL A 274 -2.79 -20.38 26.91
CA VAL A 274 -4.01 -19.76 27.44
C VAL A 274 -4.62 -20.70 28.46
N ILE A 275 -4.75 -20.24 29.70
CA ILE A 275 -5.20 -21.04 30.86
C ILE A 275 -6.54 -21.72 30.58
N GLU A 276 -7.48 -20.99 29.97
CA GLU A 276 -8.82 -21.50 29.63
C GLU A 276 -8.79 -22.66 28.63
N PHE A 277 -7.75 -22.76 27.79
CA PHE A 277 -7.58 -23.87 26.86
C PHE A 277 -6.76 -25.01 27.45
N ALA A 278 -5.84 -24.73 28.39
CA ALA A 278 -4.97 -25.75 28.98
C ALA A 278 -5.75 -26.87 29.69
N GLU A 279 -6.97 -26.59 30.16
CA GLU A 279 -7.86 -27.51 30.87
C GLU A 279 -8.82 -28.29 29.94
N MET A 280 -8.81 -28.05 28.62
CA MET A 280 -9.74 -28.73 27.71
C MET A 280 -9.20 -30.09 27.25
N ASP A 281 -9.93 -31.17 27.53
CA ASP A 281 -9.55 -32.57 27.29
C ASP A 281 -9.34 -32.98 25.81
N PHE A 282 -9.65 -32.11 24.84
CA PHE A 282 -9.67 -32.46 23.41
C PHE A 282 -8.43 -32.02 22.62
N TRP A 283 -7.47 -31.34 23.23
CA TRP A 283 -6.29 -30.87 22.50
C TRP A 283 -5.45 -32.06 21.99
N PRO A 284 -5.00 -32.01 20.74
CA PRO A 284 -4.48 -33.18 20.05
C PRO A 284 -3.06 -33.54 20.52
N THR A 285 -2.65 -34.76 20.22
CA THR A 285 -1.23 -35.08 20.00
C THR A 285 -0.65 -34.15 18.92
N GLU A 286 0.67 -33.93 18.88
CA GLU A 286 1.33 -32.96 17.96
C GLU A 286 1.10 -33.21 16.44
N GLU A 287 0.27 -34.18 16.06
CA GLU A 287 0.13 -34.71 14.70
C GLU A 287 -1.05 -34.12 13.89
N LYS A 288 -2.17 -33.69 14.51
CA LYS A 288 -3.38 -33.21 13.77
C LYS A 288 -4.17 -32.16 14.54
N VAL A 289 -4.72 -31.17 13.81
CA VAL A 289 -5.69 -30.21 14.39
C VAL A 289 -7.04 -30.91 14.61
N PRO A 290 -7.68 -30.80 15.80
CA PRO A 290 -8.96 -31.42 16.11
C PRO A 290 -10.11 -30.61 15.48
N TRP A 291 -10.26 -30.72 14.16
CA TRP A 291 -11.33 -30.03 13.46
C TRP A 291 -12.69 -30.62 13.82
N ALA A 292 -13.60 -29.80 14.33
CA ALA A 292 -15.01 -30.17 14.48
C ALA A 292 -15.56 -30.56 13.10
N PRO A 293 -16.36 -31.63 12.96
CA PRO A 293 -16.99 -31.94 11.69
C PRO A 293 -17.82 -30.74 11.24
N LEU A 294 -17.60 -30.30 10.00
CA LEU A 294 -18.56 -29.41 9.35
C LEU A 294 -19.83 -30.21 9.09
N ASP A 295 -20.98 -29.55 9.20
CA ASP A 295 -22.25 -30.23 8.92
C ASP A 295 -22.18 -30.85 7.51
N SER A 296 -22.44 -32.15 7.42
CA SER A 296 -22.43 -32.89 6.14
C SER A 296 -23.51 -32.39 5.17
N GLN A 297 -24.39 -31.51 5.65
CA GLN A 297 -25.43 -30.82 4.89
C GLN A 297 -25.05 -29.41 4.44
N ILE A 298 -23.81 -28.92 4.64
CA ILE A 298 -23.37 -27.67 4.01
C ILE A 298 -23.33 -27.88 2.49
N GLN A 299 -24.48 -27.63 1.86
CA GLN A 299 -24.62 -27.55 0.41
C GLN A 299 -23.77 -26.37 -0.07
N PRO A 300 -23.07 -26.48 -1.22
CA PRO A 300 -22.39 -25.35 -1.81
C PRO A 300 -23.36 -24.19 -1.97
N LEU A 301 -23.16 -23.13 -1.18
CA LEU A 301 -23.96 -21.92 -1.28
C LEU A 301 -23.74 -21.32 -2.67
N ASP A 302 -24.82 -21.14 -3.43
CA ASP A 302 -24.80 -20.32 -4.63
C ASP A 302 -24.58 -18.86 -4.22
N LEU A 303 -23.33 -18.40 -4.34
CA LEU A 303 -22.91 -17.05 -3.98
C LEU A 303 -23.71 -15.98 -4.72
N LYS A 304 -24.10 -16.21 -5.98
CA LYS A 304 -24.88 -15.24 -6.75
C LYS A 304 -26.30 -15.15 -6.21
N ALA A 305 -26.96 -16.29 -6.01
CA ALA A 305 -28.31 -16.31 -5.43
C ALA A 305 -28.34 -15.73 -4.01
N TRP A 306 -27.36 -16.07 -3.18
CA TRP A 306 -27.20 -15.50 -1.84
C TRP A 306 -27.02 -13.99 -1.90
N PHE A 307 -26.14 -13.49 -2.78
CA PHE A 307 -25.87 -12.07 -2.93
C PHE A 307 -27.07 -11.29 -3.46
N GLU A 308 -27.90 -11.88 -4.33
CA GLU A 308 -29.16 -11.28 -4.76
C GLU A 308 -30.15 -11.11 -3.60
N GLY A 309 -30.23 -12.11 -2.70
CA GLY A 309 -31.04 -12.01 -1.47
C GLY A 309 -30.51 -10.93 -0.54
N PHE A 310 -29.22 -10.98 -0.22
CA PHE A 310 -28.52 -9.99 0.58
C PHE A 310 -28.69 -8.56 0.03
N SER A 311 -28.54 -8.37 -1.29
CA SER A 311 -28.64 -7.05 -1.92
C SER A 311 -30.05 -6.47 -1.78
N LYS A 312 -31.10 -7.30 -1.93
CA LYS A 312 -32.49 -6.87 -1.72
C LYS A 312 -32.72 -6.47 -0.27
N GLU A 313 -32.25 -7.27 0.67
CA GLU A 313 -32.37 -6.96 2.11
C GLU A 313 -31.59 -5.70 2.48
N ALA A 314 -30.38 -5.51 1.94
CA ALA A 314 -29.58 -4.32 2.16
C ALA A 314 -30.27 -3.04 1.64
N THR A 315 -30.88 -3.11 0.46
CA THR A 315 -31.66 -1.98 -0.09
C THR A 315 -32.93 -1.72 0.72
N LEU A 316 -33.62 -2.76 1.21
CA LEU A 316 -34.81 -2.60 2.05
C LEU A 316 -34.49 -2.05 3.45
N ALA A 317 -33.44 -2.57 4.09
CA ALA A 317 -33.00 -2.17 5.43
C ALA A 317 -32.45 -0.74 5.48
N SER A 318 -32.06 -0.18 4.33
CA SER A 318 -31.48 1.16 4.23
C SER A 318 -32.50 2.29 3.92
N GLY A 319 -33.76 1.97 3.65
CA GLY A 319 -34.79 2.94 3.25
C GLY A 319 -34.44 3.67 1.94
N ASP A 320 -35.10 4.79 1.66
CA ASP A 320 -35.02 5.52 0.39
C ASP A 320 -33.64 6.13 0.02
N LYS A 321 -32.58 5.99 0.84
CA LYS A 321 -31.40 6.86 0.69
C LYS A 321 -29.99 6.29 0.82
N HIS A 322 -29.74 5.00 1.06
CA HIS A 322 -28.35 4.65 1.44
C HIS A 322 -27.57 3.59 0.67
N TYR A 323 -28.15 2.54 0.06
CA TYR A 323 -27.33 1.61 -0.75
C TYR A 323 -28.05 1.18 -2.03
N ALA A 324 -27.57 1.62 -3.19
CA ALA A 324 -27.97 1.02 -4.45
C ALA A 324 -27.24 -0.32 -4.62
N LYS A 325 -27.86 -1.28 -5.31
CA LYS A 325 -27.21 -2.56 -5.66
C LYS A 325 -25.86 -2.35 -6.36
N SER A 326 -25.72 -1.27 -7.13
CA SER A 326 -24.47 -0.86 -7.79
C SER A 326 -23.32 -0.57 -6.83
N ASP A 327 -23.63 -0.19 -5.58
CA ASP A 327 -22.66 0.16 -4.54
C ASP A 327 -22.17 -1.07 -3.77
N LEU A 328 -22.86 -2.21 -3.92
CA LEU A 328 -22.51 -3.47 -3.26
C LEU A 328 -21.56 -4.31 -4.11
N ALA A 329 -20.80 -5.17 -3.45
CA ALA A 329 -19.75 -5.99 -4.03
C ALA A 329 -19.95 -7.46 -3.61
N ILE A 330 -20.11 -8.33 -4.60
CA ILE A 330 -20.30 -9.77 -4.41
C ILE A 330 -19.00 -10.45 -3.94
N PRO A 331 -19.04 -11.38 -2.96
CA PRO A 331 -17.87 -12.18 -2.60
C PRO A 331 -17.24 -12.91 -3.80
N ILE A 332 -15.91 -13.02 -3.82
CA ILE A 332 -15.17 -13.80 -4.83
C ILE A 332 -14.80 -15.14 -4.27
N GLY A 333 -14.89 -16.15 -5.12
CA GLY A 333 -14.22 -17.40 -4.94
C GLY A 333 -15.22 -18.51 -4.74
N THR A 334 -14.97 -19.39 -3.78
CA THR A 334 -15.84 -20.55 -3.56
C THR A 334 -16.11 -20.78 -2.08
N THR A 335 -17.36 -21.04 -1.75
CA THR A 335 -17.78 -21.48 -0.40
C THR A 335 -17.26 -22.85 -0.05
N SER A 336 -16.72 -23.60 -1.01
CA SER A 336 -16.03 -24.88 -0.77
C SER A 336 -14.58 -24.70 -0.30
N ALA A 337 -14.02 -23.49 -0.33
CA ALA A 337 -12.67 -23.20 0.13
C ALA A 337 -12.54 -23.38 1.64
N SER A 338 -11.33 -23.73 2.09
CA SER A 338 -11.00 -23.81 3.52
C SER A 338 -10.47 -22.48 4.09
N VAL A 339 -10.20 -21.49 3.24
CA VAL A 339 -9.64 -20.20 3.62
C VAL A 339 -10.56 -19.05 3.23
N GLY A 340 -10.89 -18.20 4.19
CA GLY A 340 -11.67 -16.97 4.00
C GLY A 340 -10.80 -15.73 4.19
N ILE A 341 -11.08 -14.64 3.48
CA ILE A 341 -10.40 -13.35 3.66
C ILE A 341 -11.45 -12.24 3.72
N VAL A 342 -11.49 -11.53 4.84
CA VAL A 342 -12.41 -10.41 5.09
C VAL A 342 -11.63 -9.11 5.03
N LEU A 343 -12.01 -8.23 4.11
CA LEU A 343 -11.35 -6.95 3.84
C LEU A 343 -12.15 -5.79 4.46
N ASP A 344 -11.56 -4.93 5.30
CA ASP A 344 -12.27 -3.77 5.87
C ASP A 344 -12.95 -2.91 4.80
N SER A 345 -12.14 -2.41 3.86
CA SER A 345 -12.56 -1.65 2.67
C SER A 345 -11.33 -1.52 1.78
N VAL A 346 -11.43 -1.86 0.49
CA VAL A 346 -10.31 -1.66 -0.45
C VAL A 346 -10.87 -1.13 -1.78
N PRO A 347 -10.24 -0.14 -2.44
CA PRO A 347 -10.60 0.28 -3.81
C PRO A 347 -10.70 -0.95 -4.70
N SER A 348 -11.90 -1.41 -5.06
CA SER A 348 -12.03 -2.61 -5.89
C SER A 348 -11.32 -2.39 -7.23
N HIS A 349 -10.45 -3.33 -7.64
CA HIS A 349 -10.00 -3.34 -9.03
C HIS A 349 -11.22 -3.57 -9.97
N THR A 350 -11.21 -2.95 -11.16
CA THR A 350 -12.15 -3.06 -12.29
C THR A 350 -12.33 -4.55 -12.62
N TYR A 351 -13.55 -5.10 -12.55
CA TYR A 351 -14.44 -5.38 -13.69
C TYR A 351 -15.85 -5.72 -13.20
N GLY A 352 -16.56 -4.83 -12.48
CA GLY A 352 -17.95 -5.10 -12.05
C GLY A 352 -18.17 -6.27 -11.07
N GLU A 353 -17.16 -7.13 -10.89
CA GLU A 353 -17.00 -8.23 -9.96
C GLU A 353 -15.64 -8.04 -9.27
N ILE A 354 -15.55 -8.29 -7.97
CA ILE A 354 -14.30 -8.12 -7.23
C ILE A 354 -13.25 -9.07 -7.86
N SER A 355 -12.05 -8.59 -8.21
CA SER A 355 -10.95 -9.44 -8.70
C SER A 355 -9.92 -9.68 -7.59
N LEU A 356 -9.34 -10.88 -7.53
CA LEU A 356 -8.30 -11.21 -6.56
C LEU A 356 -7.08 -10.29 -6.73
N PRO A 357 -6.65 -9.56 -5.69
CA PRO A 357 -5.45 -8.71 -5.74
C PRO A 357 -4.20 -9.45 -6.19
N TRP A 358 -3.34 -8.77 -6.96
CA TRP A 358 -2.10 -9.36 -7.49
C TRP A 358 -1.27 -10.03 -6.39
N GLY A 359 -0.93 -9.33 -5.31
CA GLY A 359 -0.09 -9.93 -4.28
C GLY A 359 -0.75 -11.08 -3.51
N LEU A 360 -2.09 -11.17 -3.48
CA LEU A 360 -2.78 -12.37 -2.95
C LEU A 360 -2.66 -13.54 -3.92
N ARG A 361 -2.74 -13.28 -5.23
CA ARG A 361 -2.50 -14.29 -6.27
C ARG A 361 -1.07 -14.83 -6.22
N GLU A 362 -0.08 -13.95 -6.10
CA GLU A 362 1.32 -14.32 -5.93
C GLU A 362 1.58 -15.07 -4.62
N SER A 363 0.77 -14.79 -3.59
CA SER A 363 0.79 -15.55 -2.33
C SER A 363 0.13 -16.92 -2.43
N GLY A 364 -0.40 -17.31 -3.60
CA GLY A 364 -0.99 -18.61 -3.88
C GLY A 364 -2.50 -18.69 -3.66
N PHE A 365 -3.17 -17.58 -3.37
CA PHE A 365 -4.64 -17.54 -3.30
C PHE A 365 -5.24 -17.51 -4.72
N SER A 366 -6.41 -18.11 -4.89
CA SER A 366 -7.16 -18.15 -6.13
C SER A 366 -8.65 -18.23 -5.84
N VAL A 367 -9.47 -17.91 -6.84
CA VAL A 367 -10.93 -18.05 -6.76
C VAL A 367 -11.39 -19.49 -6.48
N THR A 368 -10.52 -20.48 -6.66
CA THR A 368 -10.82 -21.90 -6.42
C THR A 368 -10.39 -22.39 -5.04
N ASN A 369 -9.56 -21.63 -4.31
CA ASN A 369 -9.00 -22.05 -3.01
C ASN A 369 -9.25 -21.06 -1.87
N SER A 370 -9.88 -19.93 -2.14
CA SER A 370 -10.28 -18.94 -1.13
C SER A 370 -11.69 -18.39 -1.39
N LEU A 371 -12.27 -17.80 -0.35
CA LEU A 371 -13.45 -16.95 -0.40
C LEU A 371 -13.09 -15.57 0.13
N ILE A 372 -13.39 -14.49 -0.60
CA ILE A 372 -12.95 -13.14 -0.28
C ILE A 372 -14.10 -12.16 -0.38
N TRP A 373 -14.28 -11.32 0.63
CA TRP A 373 -15.34 -10.32 0.65
C TRP A 373 -14.96 -9.09 1.47
N PHE A 374 -15.70 -7.98 1.26
CA PHE A 374 -15.58 -6.79 2.08
C PHE A 374 -16.45 -6.90 3.33
N ALA A 375 -15.95 -6.40 4.46
CA ALA A 375 -16.62 -6.46 5.76
C ALA A 375 -18.01 -5.79 5.75
N ASN A 376 -18.22 -4.81 4.88
CA ASN A 376 -19.50 -4.14 4.67
C ASN A 376 -20.15 -4.48 3.32
N PHE A 377 -19.58 -5.41 2.55
CA PHE A 377 -20.01 -5.76 1.18
C PHE A 377 -20.18 -4.56 0.25
N GLN A 378 -19.53 -3.42 0.53
CA GLN A 378 -19.61 -2.23 -0.29
C GLN A 378 -18.35 -2.07 -1.13
N LYS A 379 -18.53 -1.54 -2.33
CA LYS A 379 -17.43 -1.00 -3.11
C LYS A 379 -16.86 0.19 -2.35
N TYR A 380 -15.54 0.26 -2.27
CA TYR A 380 -14.87 1.40 -1.66
C TYR A 380 -15.14 2.66 -2.49
N LYS A 381 -15.69 3.69 -1.84
CA LYS A 381 -15.97 4.99 -2.43
C LYS A 381 -15.68 6.09 -1.41
N LEU A 382 -14.87 7.07 -1.80
CA LEU A 382 -14.69 8.28 -1.02
C LEU A 382 -15.87 9.21 -1.29
N ILE A 383 -16.19 10.08 -0.34
CA ILE A 383 -17.11 11.18 -0.60
C ILE A 383 -16.40 12.07 -1.65
N PRO A 384 -17.03 12.33 -2.81
CA PRO A 384 -16.40 13.08 -3.89
C PRO A 384 -15.79 14.39 -3.39
N GLY A 385 -14.57 14.70 -3.85
CA GLY A 385 -13.84 15.90 -3.42
C GLY A 385 -13.30 15.83 -1.98
N SER A 386 -13.25 14.64 -1.36
CA SER A 386 -12.73 14.47 0.00
C SER A 386 -11.89 13.21 0.19
N PHE A 387 -11.14 13.17 1.28
CA PHE A 387 -10.41 11.98 1.74
C PHE A 387 -11.23 11.07 2.67
N GLN A 388 -12.51 11.38 2.88
CA GLN A 388 -13.37 10.63 3.79
C GLN A 388 -14.04 9.46 3.07
N VAL A 389 -13.95 8.27 3.66
CA VAL A 389 -14.72 7.11 3.24
C VAL A 389 -16.14 7.26 3.75
N SER A 390 -17.14 6.89 2.95
CA SER A 390 -18.50 6.72 3.45
C SER A 390 -18.51 5.59 4.47
N THR A 391 -18.51 5.92 5.77
CA THR A 391 -18.51 4.90 6.82
C THR A 391 -19.91 4.29 6.97
N PRO A 392 -20.01 2.96 7.12
CA PRO A 392 -21.27 2.34 7.47
C PRO A 392 -21.69 2.82 8.86
N ARG A 393 -22.95 3.26 9.00
CA ARG A 393 -23.54 3.62 10.31
C ARG A 393 -23.61 2.39 11.21
N ASP A 394 -23.60 2.57 12.53
CA ASP A 394 -23.64 1.45 13.49
C ASP A 394 -24.81 0.48 13.29
N ALA A 395 -25.97 0.99 12.84
CA ALA A 395 -27.12 0.16 12.49
C ALA A 395 -26.82 -0.82 11.32
N GLY A 396 -26.00 -0.40 10.36
CA GLY A 396 -25.55 -1.24 9.24
C GLY A 396 -24.53 -2.29 9.64
N ILE A 397 -23.72 -2.03 10.68
CA ILE A 397 -22.69 -2.99 11.14
C ILE A 397 -23.33 -4.29 11.62
N ARG A 398 -24.47 -4.23 12.32
CA ARG A 398 -25.20 -5.45 12.74
C ARG A 398 -25.69 -6.25 11.54
N PHE A 399 -26.26 -5.59 10.54
CA PHE A 399 -26.71 -6.24 9.31
C PHE A 399 -25.55 -6.93 8.57
N PHE A 400 -24.40 -6.26 8.42
CA PHE A 400 -23.23 -6.86 7.80
C PHE A 400 -22.61 -7.97 8.63
N SER A 401 -22.67 -7.88 9.97
CA SER A 401 -22.24 -8.95 10.86
C SER A 401 -23.11 -10.20 10.68
N THR A 402 -24.44 -10.07 10.71
CA THR A 402 -25.36 -11.20 10.47
C THR A 402 -25.11 -11.84 9.11
N SER A 403 -24.95 -11.03 8.06
CA SER A 403 -24.69 -11.53 6.71
C SER A 403 -23.32 -12.20 6.60
N THR A 404 -22.31 -11.67 7.29
CA THR A 404 -20.97 -12.29 7.36
C THR A 404 -21.02 -13.63 8.09
N GLN A 405 -21.76 -13.74 9.19
CA GLN A 405 -21.93 -15.01 9.89
C GLN A 405 -22.65 -16.03 9.01
N ASP A 406 -23.74 -15.64 8.35
CA ASP A 406 -24.47 -16.51 7.42
C ASP A 406 -23.56 -17.07 6.33
N LEU A 407 -22.70 -16.21 5.75
CA LEU A 407 -21.72 -16.61 4.75
C LEU A 407 -20.68 -17.60 5.32
N ILE A 408 -20.18 -17.37 6.54
CA ILE A 408 -19.17 -18.24 7.20
C ILE A 408 -19.77 -19.59 7.57
N GLU A 409 -21.00 -19.62 8.08
CA GLU A 409 -21.71 -20.82 8.51
C GLU A 409 -22.07 -21.72 7.33
N LYS A 410 -22.44 -21.12 6.19
CA LYS A 410 -22.77 -21.84 4.94
C LYS A 410 -21.56 -22.13 4.05
N SER A 411 -20.35 -21.99 4.59
CA SER A 411 -19.10 -22.24 3.86
C SER A 411 -18.19 -23.22 4.60
N ASN A 412 -17.30 -23.86 3.84
CA ASN A 412 -16.29 -24.81 4.33
C ASN A 412 -15.04 -24.14 4.92
N LEU A 413 -15.12 -22.84 5.21
CA LEU A 413 -14.00 -22.08 5.75
C LEU A 413 -13.55 -22.71 7.07
N ARG A 414 -12.25 -22.69 7.31
CA ARG A 414 -11.64 -23.17 8.56
C ARG A 414 -10.69 -22.12 9.11
N LEU A 415 -9.98 -21.45 8.21
CA LEU A 415 -9.09 -20.35 8.52
C LEU A 415 -9.64 -19.07 7.90
N ILE A 416 -9.84 -18.01 8.68
CA ILE A 416 -10.41 -16.75 8.21
C ILE A 416 -9.45 -15.61 8.56
N LEU A 417 -8.93 -14.94 7.54
CA LEU A 417 -8.01 -13.81 7.68
C LEU A 417 -8.82 -12.51 7.76
N LEU A 418 -8.65 -11.78 8.86
CA LEU A 418 -9.36 -10.54 9.18
C LEU A 418 -8.46 -9.35 8.90
N CYS A 419 -8.85 -8.50 7.94
CA CYS A 419 -8.00 -7.45 7.42
C CYS A 419 -8.53 -6.07 7.81
N GLY A 420 -8.38 -5.78 9.10
CA GLY A 420 -8.73 -4.52 9.73
C GLY A 420 -9.82 -4.67 10.80
N LYS A 421 -10.16 -3.55 11.45
CA LYS A 421 -11.01 -3.52 12.63
C LYS A 421 -12.47 -3.79 12.31
N LEU A 422 -12.94 -3.38 11.13
CA LEU A 422 -14.32 -3.62 10.73
C LEU A 422 -14.56 -5.10 10.42
N ALA A 423 -13.63 -5.75 9.73
CA ALA A 423 -13.58 -7.17 9.44
C ALA A 423 -13.64 -7.99 10.73
N GLU A 424 -12.86 -7.62 11.75
CA GLU A 424 -12.95 -8.21 13.08
C GLU A 424 -14.33 -8.00 13.70
N LYS A 425 -14.85 -6.76 13.68
CA LYS A 425 -16.14 -6.41 14.27
C LYS A 425 -17.31 -7.16 13.63
N VAL A 426 -17.28 -7.45 12.33
CA VAL A 426 -18.37 -8.15 11.63
C VAL A 426 -18.23 -9.68 11.67
N ALA A 427 -16.99 -10.20 11.65
CA ALA A 427 -16.72 -11.63 11.54
C ALA A 427 -16.60 -12.35 12.89
N LEU A 428 -16.21 -11.66 13.97
CA LEU A 428 -16.10 -12.27 15.31
C LEU A 428 -17.40 -12.07 16.11
N THR A 429 -17.88 -13.15 16.72
CA THR A 429 -18.94 -13.09 17.73
C THR A 429 -18.36 -12.72 19.11
N GLU A 430 -19.22 -12.33 20.05
CA GLU A 430 -18.80 -12.09 21.44
C GLU A 430 -18.13 -13.32 22.09
N GLN A 431 -18.52 -14.52 21.67
CA GLN A 431 -17.92 -15.76 22.16
C GLN A 431 -16.53 -15.98 21.55
N ASP A 432 -16.35 -15.72 20.25
CA ASP A 432 -15.03 -15.85 19.60
C ASP A 432 -14.01 -14.89 20.24
N GLN A 433 -14.44 -13.68 20.60
CA GLN A 433 -13.57 -12.66 21.21
C GLN A 433 -12.99 -13.08 22.57
N LYS A 434 -13.69 -13.95 23.31
CA LYS A 434 -13.19 -14.51 24.59
C LYS A 434 -12.08 -15.53 24.37
N HIS A 435 -12.04 -16.16 23.20
CA HIS A 435 -11.13 -17.24 22.87
C HIS A 435 -9.93 -16.77 22.02
N ASN A 436 -9.23 -15.73 22.48
CA ASN A 436 -8.11 -15.15 21.76
C ASN A 436 -6.75 -15.72 22.22
N PHE A 437 -5.77 -15.74 21.31
CA PHE A 437 -4.41 -16.17 21.60
C PHE A 437 -3.40 -15.53 20.64
N ILE A 438 -2.12 -15.57 21.02
CA ILE A 438 -1.03 -15.10 20.16
C ILE A 438 -0.29 -16.30 19.58
N LEU A 439 -0.29 -16.40 18.25
CA LEU A 439 0.45 -17.41 17.51
C LEU A 439 1.75 -16.81 16.97
N GLU A 440 2.88 -17.44 17.25
CA GLU A 440 4.18 -17.01 16.71
C GLU A 440 4.66 -18.01 15.66
N LEU A 441 4.90 -17.53 14.44
CA LEU A 441 5.42 -18.32 13.33
C LEU A 441 6.60 -17.58 12.71
N GLN A 442 7.76 -18.22 12.69
CA GLN A 442 8.98 -17.67 12.06
C GLN A 442 9.31 -16.25 12.53
N GLY A 443 9.13 -15.96 13.82
CA GLY A 443 9.36 -14.64 14.43
C GLY A 443 8.28 -13.59 14.16
N VAL A 444 7.18 -13.95 13.48
CA VAL A 444 6.01 -13.09 13.28
C VAL A 444 4.91 -13.48 14.26
N ARG A 445 4.38 -12.49 14.99
CA ARG A 445 3.29 -12.67 15.94
C ARG A 445 1.96 -12.35 15.28
N TYR A 446 1.02 -13.29 15.40
CA TYR A 446 -0.34 -13.22 14.91
C TYR A 446 -1.31 -13.20 16.08
N GLU A 447 -2.28 -12.31 16.02
CA GLU A 447 -3.42 -12.35 16.94
C GLU A 447 -4.51 -13.21 16.33
N CYS A 448 -4.96 -14.20 17.08
CA CYS A 448 -5.86 -15.24 16.59
C CYS A 448 -7.05 -15.42 17.55
N TRP A 449 -8.16 -15.92 17.02
CA TRP A 449 -9.35 -16.31 17.79
C TRP A 449 -9.84 -17.69 17.37
N LEU A 450 -10.43 -18.43 18.31
CA LEU A 450 -10.99 -19.75 18.06
C LEU A 450 -12.51 -19.74 18.18
N ARG A 451 -13.17 -20.34 17.18
CA ARG A 451 -14.55 -20.80 17.31
C ARG A 451 -14.53 -22.29 17.63
N LEU A 452 -15.20 -22.67 18.71
CA LEU A 452 -15.26 -24.05 19.18
C LEU A 452 -16.67 -24.61 19.02
N ARG A 453 -16.78 -25.87 18.57
CA ARG A 453 -18.04 -26.62 18.50
C ARG A 453 -17.81 -28.01 19.10
N HIS A 454 -18.59 -28.35 20.14
CA HIS A 454 -18.51 -29.65 20.84
C HIS A 454 -17.08 -30.07 21.21
N ASN A 455 -16.30 -29.18 21.86
CA ASN A 455 -14.91 -29.44 22.23
C ASN A 455 -14.03 -29.83 21.03
N ALA A 456 -14.15 -29.08 19.93
CA ALA A 456 -13.28 -29.18 18.77
C ALA A 456 -13.20 -27.82 18.06
N ILE A 457 -12.12 -27.57 17.31
CA ILE A 457 -11.96 -26.31 16.59
C ILE A 457 -12.88 -26.32 15.38
N GLU A 458 -13.80 -25.36 15.32
CA GLU A 458 -14.65 -25.15 14.16
C GLU A 458 -14.01 -24.18 13.17
N ARG A 459 -13.52 -23.03 13.66
CA ARG A 459 -12.84 -21.98 12.87
C ARG A 459 -11.67 -21.39 13.66
N ILE A 460 -10.65 -20.94 12.92
CA ILE A 460 -9.56 -20.11 13.41
C ILE A 460 -9.65 -18.78 12.66
N PHE A 461 -9.82 -17.69 13.39
CA PHE A 461 -9.71 -16.34 12.87
C PHE A 461 -8.32 -15.81 13.13
N VAL A 462 -7.73 -15.11 12.16
CA VAL A 462 -6.38 -14.55 12.27
C VAL A 462 -6.41 -13.10 11.84
N ARG A 463 -5.92 -12.20 12.69
CA ARG A 463 -5.69 -10.81 12.30
C ARG A 463 -4.54 -10.74 11.31
N SER A 464 -4.77 -10.10 10.18
CA SER A 464 -3.70 -9.89 9.20
C SER A 464 -2.60 -9.00 9.80
N PRO A 465 -1.31 -9.39 9.69
CA PRO A 465 -0.19 -8.63 10.26
C PRO A 465 0.09 -7.34 9.49
N ALA A 466 -0.50 -7.18 8.31
CA ALA A 466 -0.45 -5.97 7.50
C ALA A 466 -1.80 -5.79 6.76
N PRO A 467 -2.22 -4.55 6.47
CA PRO A 467 -3.35 -4.32 5.59
C PRO A 467 -3.11 -4.99 4.24
N LEU A 468 -3.98 -5.90 3.78
CA LEU A 468 -3.77 -6.63 2.53
C LEU A 468 -3.73 -5.72 1.29
N ILE A 469 -4.21 -4.48 1.40
CA ILE A 469 -4.01 -3.44 0.38
C ILE A 469 -2.52 -3.17 0.09
N THR A 470 -1.63 -3.38 1.07
CA THR A 470 -0.18 -3.23 0.86
C THR A 470 0.41 -4.29 -0.07
N LEU A 471 -0.26 -5.44 -0.23
CA LEU A 471 0.11 -6.46 -1.21
C LEU A 471 -0.17 -6.03 -2.65
N TRP A 472 -1.00 -5.01 -2.84
CA TRP A 472 -1.31 -4.52 -4.17
C TRP A 472 -0.12 -3.76 -4.74
N TRP A 473 0.79 -3.30 -3.87
CA TRP A 473 1.87 -2.36 -4.19
C TRP A 473 3.27 -2.95 -4.15
N ASN A 474 3.36 -4.27 -4.01
CA ASN A 474 4.62 -5.00 -3.95
C ASN A 474 5.60 -4.43 -2.90
N LYS A 475 5.23 -4.57 -1.62
CA LYS A 475 6.18 -4.44 -0.52
C LYS A 475 6.68 -5.84 -0.18
N GLY A 476 7.88 -6.22 -0.64
CA GLY A 476 8.49 -7.53 -0.41
C GLY A 476 8.39 -8.00 1.06
N PRO A 477 8.64 -7.14 2.06
CA PRO A 477 8.48 -7.52 3.48
C PRO A 477 7.03 -7.87 3.89
N ALA A 478 6.03 -7.22 3.32
CA ALA A 478 4.62 -7.53 3.59
C ALA A 478 4.19 -8.83 2.89
N ALA A 479 4.68 -9.05 1.67
CA ALA A 479 4.51 -10.31 0.93
C ALA A 479 5.18 -11.48 1.67
N VAL A 480 6.38 -11.30 2.23
CA VAL A 480 7.05 -12.32 3.04
C VAL A 480 6.24 -12.64 4.30
N LYS A 481 5.75 -11.64 5.04
CA LYS A 481 4.88 -11.89 6.21
C LYS A 481 3.63 -12.69 5.84
N ILE A 482 2.97 -12.35 4.74
CA ILE A 482 1.77 -13.09 4.29
C ILE A 482 2.13 -14.46 3.70
N SER A 483 3.33 -14.63 3.14
CA SER A 483 3.83 -15.94 2.75
C SER A 483 4.03 -16.87 3.94
N THR A 484 4.35 -16.36 5.14
CA THR A 484 4.41 -17.20 6.36
C THR A 484 3.02 -17.68 6.79
N PHE A 485 1.96 -16.90 6.51
CA PHE A 485 0.56 -17.33 6.68
C PHE A 485 0.16 -18.49 5.74
N SER A 486 0.85 -18.67 4.61
CA SER A 486 0.63 -19.85 3.75
C SER A 486 0.87 -21.18 4.50
N GLY A 487 1.75 -21.19 5.52
CA GLY A 487 1.94 -22.33 6.42
C GLY A 487 0.69 -22.66 7.25
N LEU A 488 -0.03 -21.64 7.72
CA LEU A 488 -1.30 -21.80 8.41
C LEU A 488 -2.41 -22.33 7.49
N CYS A 489 -2.41 -21.90 6.23
CA CYS A 489 -3.37 -22.41 5.25
C CYS A 489 -3.25 -23.93 5.06
N GLN A 490 -2.05 -24.51 5.22
CA GLN A 490 -1.83 -25.96 5.15
C GLN A 490 -2.52 -26.72 6.30
N LEU A 491 -2.80 -26.07 7.45
CA LEU A 491 -3.50 -26.68 8.58
C LEU A 491 -4.96 -26.99 8.25
N SER A 492 -5.56 -26.19 7.38
CA SER A 492 -6.97 -26.29 6.99
C SER A 492 -7.26 -27.36 5.93
N GLN A 493 -6.22 -27.98 5.35
CA GLN A 493 -6.38 -28.85 4.18
C GLN A 493 -6.31 -30.34 4.53
N THR A 494 -7.34 -31.08 4.14
CA THR A 494 -7.34 -32.54 3.99
C THR A 494 -6.85 -32.91 2.59
N SER A 495 -5.54 -33.20 2.48
CA SER A 495 -4.83 -33.76 1.32
C SER A 495 -5.03 -33.12 -0.08
N SER A 496 -3.90 -32.65 -0.63
CA SER A 496 -3.46 -32.67 -2.04
C SER A 496 -3.65 -31.47 -3.00
N SER A 497 -4.52 -30.48 -2.78
CA SER A 497 -4.82 -29.52 -3.87
C SER A 497 -3.80 -28.37 -4.09
N LEU A 498 -2.96 -28.00 -3.11
CA LEU A 498 -2.00 -26.88 -3.26
C LEU A 498 -0.56 -27.29 -3.61
N ARG A 499 -0.27 -28.60 -3.73
CA ARG A 499 1.10 -29.06 -4.04
C ARG A 499 1.54 -28.77 -5.47
N HIS A 500 0.62 -28.58 -6.42
CA HIS A 500 0.96 -28.40 -7.84
C HIS A 500 1.13 -26.93 -8.27
N SER A 501 0.45 -25.97 -7.64
CA SER A 501 0.48 -24.58 -8.12
C SER A 501 1.71 -23.77 -7.66
N MET A 502 2.45 -24.23 -6.65
CA MET A 502 3.58 -23.49 -6.07
C MET A 502 4.97 -23.90 -6.58
N ARG A 503 5.08 -24.86 -7.51
CA ARG A 503 6.38 -25.27 -8.10
C ARG A 503 6.87 -24.37 -9.25
N VAL A 504 6.03 -23.49 -9.80
CA VAL A 504 6.30 -22.87 -11.11
C VAL A 504 6.92 -21.47 -11.02
N HIS A 505 6.98 -20.82 -9.86
CA HIS A 505 7.42 -19.41 -9.75
C HIS A 505 8.64 -19.17 -8.85
N SER A 506 9.56 -20.15 -8.75
CA SER A 506 10.86 -19.98 -8.10
C SER A 506 12.05 -20.18 -9.04
N GLN A 507 11.91 -19.82 -10.31
CA GLN A 507 13.03 -19.65 -11.25
C GLN A 507 13.06 -18.24 -11.80
#